data_AF-A0A7X3SI27-F1
#
_entry.id   AF-A0A7X3SI27-F1
#
_cell.length_a   1.000
_cell.length_b   1.000
_cell.length_c   1.000
_cell.angle_alpha   90.00
_cell.angle_beta   90.00
_cell.angle_gamma   90.00
#
_symmetry.space_group_name_H-M   'P 1'
#
loop_
_entity.id
_entity.type
_entity.pdbx_description
1 polymer ?
#
loop_
_entity_poly.entity_id
_entity_poly.type
_entity_poly.pdbx_seq_one_letter_code
_entity_poly.pdbx_strand_id
1 'polypeptide(L)'
;MSKNLANFSHFQALEDGRIDENMLALSIGLATTGVYGLARAVNSEQWYRNIILHDSLYSCEQLLEFVYPELAKQNSWKLPVWYYISKANIKSELAEEKAPTLYSDIVTESMIKNTRSAIGNRTTWQIWRDENNNLLKAIRLLSCIPEEKVDIVQYQNILETIFRENINILSSLDSPNRSNLNRMIRIYDFLKYGQKKTP
;
A
#
# COMPACT_ATOMS: atom_id res chain seq x y z
N MET A 1 43.29 -42.25 -15.26
CA MET A 1 42.53 -41.49 -16.28
C MET A 1 41.75 -40.42 -15.54
N SER A 2 42.24 -39.19 -15.60
CA SER A 2 41.69 -38.01 -14.92
C SER A 2 40.51 -37.44 -15.69
N LYS A 3 39.42 -37.07 -14.99
CA LYS A 3 38.61 -35.90 -15.35
C LYS A 3 38.10 -35.22 -14.08
N ASN A 4 38.84 -34.17 -13.71
CA ASN A 4 38.36 -33.03 -12.93
C ASN A 4 37.12 -32.42 -13.59
N LEU A 5 36.09 -32.12 -12.80
CA LEU A 5 35.15 -31.03 -13.07
C LEU A 5 34.95 -30.26 -11.76
N ALA A 6 35.84 -29.28 -11.55
CA ALA A 6 35.63 -28.21 -10.59
C ALA A 6 34.62 -27.23 -11.21
N ASN A 7 33.39 -27.20 -10.67
CA ASN A 7 32.50 -26.07 -10.92
C ASN A 7 32.84 -24.99 -9.90
N PHE A 8 33.54 -23.96 -10.39
CA PHE A 8 33.70 -22.69 -9.69
C PHE A 8 32.40 -21.90 -9.80
N SER A 9 31.60 -21.86 -8.73
CA SER A 9 30.71 -20.72 -8.50
C SER A 9 31.50 -19.67 -7.72
N HIS A 10 31.80 -18.56 -8.38
CA HIS A 10 32.41 -17.40 -7.75
C HIS A 10 31.36 -16.75 -6.84
N PHE A 11 31.41 -17.03 -5.54
CA PHE A 11 30.58 -16.36 -4.54
C PHE A 11 31.31 -15.09 -4.10
N GLN A 12 30.93 -13.93 -4.63
CA GLN A 12 31.31 -12.66 -4.02
C GLN A 12 30.37 -12.43 -2.84
N ALA A 13 30.90 -12.51 -1.62
CA ALA A 13 30.17 -12.07 -0.45
C ALA A 13 29.93 -10.56 -0.58
N LEU A 14 28.68 -10.15 -0.81
CA LEU A 14 28.24 -8.78 -0.66
C LEU A 14 28.14 -8.50 0.85
N GLU A 15 29.28 -8.25 1.48
CA GLU A 15 29.32 -7.72 2.85
C GLU A 15 28.92 -6.24 2.84
N ASP A 16 27.66 -5.94 2.53
CA ASP A 16 27.06 -4.64 2.82
C ASP A 16 26.18 -4.78 4.07
N GLY A 17 26.70 -4.33 5.21
CA GLY A 17 26.02 -4.36 6.51
C GLY A 17 24.76 -3.48 6.60
N ARG A 18 24.28 -2.93 5.48
CA ARG A 18 23.00 -2.22 5.35
C ARG A 18 21.84 -3.12 4.95
N ILE A 19 22.10 -4.38 4.62
CA ILE A 19 21.07 -5.33 4.24
C ILE A 19 20.68 -6.14 5.48
N ASP A 20 19.46 -5.93 5.97
CA ASP A 20 18.86 -6.78 7.00
C ASP A 20 18.78 -8.22 6.47
N GLU A 21 19.40 -9.19 7.15
CA GLU A 21 19.40 -10.60 6.74
C GLU A 21 17.98 -11.16 6.60
N ASN A 22 16.99 -10.58 7.28
CA ASN A 22 15.57 -10.96 7.14
C ASN A 22 14.91 -10.40 5.86
N MET A 23 15.54 -9.43 5.20
CA MET A 23 15.13 -8.90 3.88
C MET A 23 15.78 -9.69 2.72
N LEU A 24 16.74 -10.57 3.00
CA LEU A 24 17.36 -11.44 2.01
C LEU A 24 16.56 -12.74 1.85
N ALA A 25 15.65 -12.76 0.89
CA ALA A 25 14.92 -13.97 0.52
C ALA A 25 15.63 -14.71 -0.64
N LEU A 26 16.54 -15.65 -0.32
CA LEU A 26 17.01 -16.62 -1.32
C LEU A 26 16.03 -17.81 -1.37
N SER A 27 15.13 -17.79 -2.35
CA SER A 27 14.14 -18.86 -2.53
C SER A 27 14.65 -19.91 -3.51
N ILE A 28 15.19 -21.04 -3.02
CA ILE A 28 15.46 -22.23 -3.84
C ILE A 28 14.37 -23.25 -3.50
N GLY A 29 13.28 -23.20 -4.26
CA GLY A 29 12.18 -24.15 -4.15
C GLY A 29 12.15 -25.13 -5.33
N LEU A 30 11.73 -26.37 -5.09
CA LEU A 30 11.05 -27.14 -6.14
C LEU A 30 9.87 -26.30 -6.64
N ALA A 31 9.52 -26.35 -7.93
CA ALA A 31 8.54 -25.47 -8.58
C ALA A 31 7.19 -25.31 -7.81
N THR A 32 6.87 -26.27 -6.94
CA THR A 32 5.71 -26.31 -6.05
C THR A 32 5.80 -25.44 -4.77
N THR A 33 6.98 -24.95 -4.38
CA THR A 33 7.24 -24.26 -3.09
C THR A 33 7.64 -22.79 -3.21
N GLY A 34 7.89 -22.29 -4.42
CA GLY A 34 8.20 -20.87 -4.66
C GLY A 34 7.10 -19.90 -4.23
N VAL A 35 5.86 -20.39 -4.14
CA VAL A 35 4.68 -19.65 -3.67
C VAL A 35 4.85 -19.10 -2.24
N TYR A 36 5.50 -19.86 -1.35
CA TYR A 36 5.72 -19.41 0.04
C TYR A 36 6.75 -18.29 0.15
N GLY A 37 7.73 -18.24 -0.77
CA GLY A 37 8.70 -17.15 -0.85
C GLY A 37 8.04 -15.84 -1.24
N LEU A 38 7.17 -15.88 -2.26
CA LEU A 38 6.45 -14.70 -2.73
C LEU A 38 5.49 -14.13 -1.68
N ALA A 39 4.74 -14.98 -0.97
CA ALA A 39 3.83 -14.55 0.10
C ALA A 39 4.54 -13.77 1.23
N ARG A 40 5.85 -13.98 1.40
CA ARG A 40 6.69 -13.28 2.39
C ARG A 40 7.52 -12.15 1.80
N ALA A 41 7.60 -12.04 0.48
CA ALA A 41 8.43 -11.05 -0.20
C ALA A 41 7.85 -9.63 -0.17
N VAL A 42 6.54 -9.51 0.07
CA VAL A 42 5.84 -8.23 0.11
C VAL A 42 5.19 -8.04 1.47
N ASN A 43 5.62 -7.00 2.19
CA ASN A 43 5.01 -6.59 3.45
C ASN A 43 3.91 -5.52 3.23
N SER A 44 3.21 -5.17 4.30
CA SER A 44 2.11 -4.20 4.24
C SER A 44 2.54 -2.83 3.73
N GLU A 45 3.72 -2.36 4.10
CA GLU A 45 4.20 -1.04 3.70
C GLU A 45 4.47 -0.98 2.20
N GLN A 46 5.10 -2.02 1.65
CA GLN A 46 5.30 -2.17 0.20
C GLN A 46 3.96 -2.26 -0.52
N TRP A 47 2.98 -2.99 0.03
CA TRP A 47 1.63 -3.08 -0.52
C TRP A 47 0.94 -1.71 -0.62
N TYR A 48 0.98 -0.92 0.46
CA TYR A 48 0.41 0.43 0.50
C TYR A 48 1.16 1.40 -0.45
N ARG A 49 2.50 1.34 -0.45
CA ARG A 49 3.35 2.21 -1.28
C ARG A 49 3.13 1.99 -2.78
N ASN A 50 3.03 0.74 -3.21
CA ASN A 50 2.88 0.38 -4.62
C ASN A 50 1.59 0.93 -5.26
N ILE A 51 0.56 1.18 -4.46
CA ILE A 51 -0.68 1.82 -4.97
C ILE A 51 -0.41 3.27 -5.41
N ILE A 52 0.57 3.94 -4.82
CA ILE A 52 0.93 5.31 -5.13
C ILE A 52 2.08 5.37 -6.13
N LEU A 53 3.15 4.60 -5.89
CA LEU A 53 4.38 4.68 -6.68
C LEU A 53 4.43 3.69 -7.85
N HIS A 54 3.57 2.67 -7.85
CA HIS A 54 3.53 1.63 -8.87
C HIS A 54 4.90 0.95 -9.09
N ASP A 55 5.61 0.70 -7.98
CA ASP A 55 7.01 0.26 -7.92
C ASP A 55 7.18 -1.25 -7.60
N SER A 56 6.11 -2.04 -7.64
CA SER A 56 6.17 -3.48 -7.43
C SER A 56 6.93 -4.20 -8.54
N LEU A 57 7.76 -5.17 -8.14
CA LEU A 57 8.44 -6.11 -9.04
C LEU A 57 7.54 -7.28 -9.50
N TYR A 58 6.40 -7.47 -8.83
CA TYR A 58 5.45 -8.55 -9.10
C TYR A 58 4.20 -8.02 -9.80
N SER A 59 3.59 -8.87 -10.64
CA SER A 59 2.35 -8.52 -11.33
C SER A 59 1.17 -8.45 -10.34
N CYS A 60 0.10 -7.73 -10.70
CA CYS A 60 -1.09 -7.64 -9.87
C CYS A 60 -1.74 -9.01 -9.65
N GLU A 61 -1.71 -9.89 -10.66
CA GLU A 61 -2.17 -11.28 -10.56
C GLU A 61 -1.40 -12.05 -9.48
N GLN A 62 -0.07 -12.00 -9.52
CA GLN A 62 0.79 -12.68 -8.54
C GLN A 62 0.54 -12.16 -7.12
N LEU A 63 0.39 -10.84 -6.98
CA LEU A 63 0.12 -10.22 -5.68
C LEU A 63 -1.27 -10.62 -5.14
N LEU A 64 -2.29 -10.63 -5.99
CA LEU A 64 -3.65 -11.02 -5.59
C LEU A 64 -3.75 -12.51 -5.25
N GLU A 65 -3.05 -13.38 -5.99
CA GLU A 65 -3.11 -14.83 -5.80
C GLU A 65 -2.30 -15.28 -4.58
N PHE A 66 -1.07 -14.78 -4.43
CA PHE A 66 -0.11 -15.35 -3.50
C PHE A 66 0.18 -14.48 -2.27
N VAL A 67 0.03 -13.15 -2.36
CA VAL A 67 0.38 -12.22 -1.27
C VAL A 67 -0.87 -11.79 -0.49
N TYR A 68 -1.91 -11.36 -1.21
CA TYR A 68 -3.12 -10.78 -0.62
C TYR A 68 -3.78 -11.68 0.44
N PRO A 69 -3.98 -13.00 0.24
CA PRO A 69 -4.71 -13.82 1.20
C PRO A 69 -4.09 -13.84 2.59
N GLU A 70 -2.76 -13.81 2.69
CA GLU A 70 -2.04 -13.82 3.95
C GLU A 70 -1.87 -12.41 4.52
N LEU A 71 -1.49 -11.45 3.68
CA LEU A 71 -1.25 -10.08 4.13
C LEU A 71 -2.54 -9.40 4.60
N ALA A 72 -3.67 -9.67 3.93
CA ALA A 72 -4.96 -9.11 4.31
C ALA A 72 -5.44 -9.63 5.67
N LYS A 73 -5.26 -10.92 5.97
CA LYS A 73 -5.57 -11.48 7.30
C LYS A 73 -4.81 -10.76 8.41
N GLN A 74 -3.51 -10.52 8.21
CA GLN A 74 -2.65 -9.81 9.17
C GLN A 74 -3.09 -8.36 9.39
N ASN A 75 -3.76 -7.76 8.39
CA ASN A 75 -4.23 -6.37 8.41
C ASN A 75 -5.74 -6.26 8.62
N SER A 76 -6.35 -7.26 9.28
CA SER A 76 -7.78 -7.27 9.61
C SER A 76 -8.69 -7.06 8.39
N TRP A 77 -8.27 -7.53 7.21
CA TRP A 77 -8.95 -7.36 5.93
C TRP A 77 -9.17 -5.90 5.50
N LYS A 78 -8.36 -4.97 6.01
CA LYS A 78 -8.44 -3.53 5.68
C LYS A 78 -7.38 -3.07 4.68
N LEU A 79 -6.72 -3.99 3.98
CA LEU A 79 -5.80 -3.61 2.92
C LEU A 79 -6.56 -2.97 1.75
N PRO A 80 -6.07 -1.85 1.20
CA PRO A 80 -6.54 -1.35 -0.08
C PRO A 80 -6.23 -2.37 -1.18
N VAL A 81 -7.14 -2.57 -2.12
CA VAL A 81 -7.05 -3.67 -3.08
C VAL A 81 -7.55 -3.33 -4.49
N TRP A 82 -8.25 -2.19 -4.64
CA TRP A 82 -8.91 -1.83 -5.89
C TRP A 82 -7.92 -1.57 -7.03
N TYR A 83 -6.76 -0.97 -6.74
CA TYR A 83 -5.67 -0.82 -7.70
C TYR A 83 -5.31 -2.17 -8.34
N TYR A 84 -5.06 -3.18 -7.51
CA TYR A 84 -4.66 -4.51 -7.97
C TYR A 84 -5.78 -5.19 -8.77
N ILE A 85 -7.02 -5.13 -8.28
CA ILE A 85 -8.20 -5.66 -9.01
C ILE A 85 -8.36 -4.97 -10.36
N SER A 86 -8.20 -3.65 -10.42
CA SER A 86 -8.40 -2.87 -11.66
C SER A 86 -7.30 -3.09 -12.71
N LYS A 87 -6.14 -3.62 -12.30
CA LYS A 87 -4.97 -3.82 -13.16
C LYS A 87 -4.71 -5.28 -13.50
N ALA A 88 -5.29 -6.22 -12.75
CA ALA A 88 -5.19 -7.63 -13.01
C ALA A 88 -6.12 -8.06 -14.17
N ASN A 89 -5.68 -9.06 -14.93
CA ASN A 89 -6.49 -9.72 -15.95
C ASN A 89 -7.28 -10.92 -15.39
N ILE A 90 -7.06 -11.26 -14.12
CA ILE A 90 -7.77 -12.33 -13.42
C ILE A 90 -8.77 -11.73 -12.44
N LYS A 91 -9.83 -12.48 -12.17
CA LYS A 91 -10.70 -12.21 -11.02
C LYS A 91 -10.08 -12.81 -9.76
N SER A 92 -10.14 -12.07 -8.67
CA SER A 92 -9.79 -12.58 -7.34
C SER A 92 -11.02 -12.46 -6.46
N GLU A 93 -11.76 -13.56 -6.32
CA GLU A 93 -13.03 -13.59 -5.56
C GLU A 93 -12.83 -13.10 -4.12
N LEU A 94 -11.75 -13.55 -3.46
CA LEU A 94 -11.43 -13.13 -2.11
C LEU A 94 -11.15 -11.62 -2.02
N ALA A 95 -10.43 -11.05 -2.99
CA ALA A 95 -10.14 -9.63 -3.01
C ALA A 95 -11.40 -8.79 -3.26
N GLU A 96 -12.23 -9.21 -4.21
CA GLU A 96 -13.51 -8.54 -4.51
C GLU A 96 -14.49 -8.63 -3.33
N GLU A 97 -14.58 -9.77 -2.64
CA GLU A 97 -15.44 -9.96 -1.47
C GLU A 97 -15.03 -9.06 -0.30
N LYS A 98 -13.72 -8.85 -0.11
CA LYS A 98 -13.17 -8.08 1.02
C LYS A 98 -12.93 -6.61 0.69
N ALA A 99 -13.03 -6.21 -0.58
CA ALA A 99 -12.85 -4.83 -0.99
C ALA A 99 -13.97 -3.92 -0.40
N PRO A 100 -13.64 -2.69 0.01
CA PRO A 100 -14.65 -1.73 0.43
C PRO A 100 -15.58 -1.40 -0.74
N THR A 101 -16.89 -1.38 -0.49
CA THR A 101 -17.92 -1.09 -1.50
C THR A 101 -18.50 0.30 -1.35
N LEU A 102 -18.42 0.85 -0.13
CA LEU A 102 -18.88 2.19 0.23
C LEU A 102 -17.74 2.98 0.85
N TYR A 103 -17.77 4.31 0.71
CA TYR A 103 -16.81 5.19 1.36
C TYR A 103 -16.82 5.03 2.90
N SER A 104 -18.00 4.75 3.46
CA SER A 104 -18.21 4.52 4.89
C SER A 104 -17.50 3.27 5.43
N ASP A 105 -17.10 2.33 4.56
CA ASP A 105 -16.25 1.17 4.92
C ASP A 105 -14.81 1.59 5.25
N ILE A 106 -14.42 2.81 4.83
CA ILE A 106 -13.08 3.38 5.02
C ILE A 106 -13.12 4.50 6.05
N VAL A 107 -14.06 5.45 5.89
CA VAL A 107 -14.22 6.62 6.76
C VAL A 107 -15.64 6.65 7.32
N THR A 108 -15.77 6.36 8.61
CA THR A 108 -17.09 6.32 9.24
C THR A 108 -17.65 7.70 9.51
N GLU A 109 -18.97 7.83 9.60
CA GLU A 109 -19.63 9.09 9.94
C GLU A 109 -19.15 9.69 11.27
N SER A 110 -18.80 8.84 12.23
CA SER A 110 -18.22 9.26 13.52
C SER A 110 -16.88 9.97 13.34
N MET A 111 -16.01 9.46 12.45
CA MET A 111 -14.72 10.08 12.14
C MET A 111 -14.90 11.46 11.51
N ILE A 112 -15.83 11.56 10.56
CA ILE A 112 -16.20 12.82 9.91
C ILE A 112 -16.77 13.81 10.94
N LYS A 113 -17.67 13.36 11.82
CA LYS A 113 -18.27 14.18 12.87
C LYS A 113 -17.22 14.72 13.84
N ASN A 114 -16.29 13.87 14.28
CA ASN A 114 -15.24 14.23 15.24
C ASN A 114 -14.22 15.22 14.66
N THR A 115 -14.10 15.29 13.34
CA THR A 115 -13.18 16.20 12.64
C THR A 115 -13.87 17.39 11.99
N ARG A 116 -15.21 17.48 12.06
CA ARG A 116 -16.02 18.51 11.39
C ARG A 116 -15.58 19.94 11.69
N SER A 117 -15.34 20.27 12.96
CA SER A 117 -14.93 21.63 13.35
C SER A 117 -13.53 21.97 12.85
N ALA A 118 -12.61 20.99 12.88
CA ALA A 118 -11.26 21.18 12.39
C ALA A 118 -11.23 21.28 10.86
N ILE A 119 -11.97 20.44 10.13
CA ILE A 119 -12.02 20.48 8.67
C ILE A 119 -12.77 21.72 8.18
N GLY A 120 -13.89 22.07 8.80
CA GLY A 120 -14.73 23.20 8.40
C GLY A 120 -15.18 23.05 6.94
N ASN A 121 -15.10 24.14 6.16
CA ASN A 121 -15.42 24.15 4.73
C ASN A 121 -14.21 23.85 3.83
N ARG A 122 -13.07 23.43 4.40
CA ARG A 122 -11.84 23.25 3.65
C ARG A 122 -11.91 22.02 2.75
N THR A 123 -11.47 22.18 1.50
CA THR A 123 -11.20 21.07 0.57
C THR A 123 -9.91 20.35 0.93
N THR A 124 -9.66 19.20 0.30
CA THR A 124 -8.40 18.45 0.38
C THR A 124 -7.17 19.37 0.19
N TRP A 125 -7.16 20.19 -0.86
CA TRP A 125 -6.02 21.07 -1.15
C TRP A 125 -5.88 22.23 -0.18
N GLN A 126 -6.98 22.78 0.35
CA GLN A 126 -6.92 23.82 1.38
C GLN A 126 -6.32 23.25 2.66
N ILE A 127 -6.73 22.05 3.09
CA ILE A 127 -6.14 21.39 4.25
C ILE A 127 -4.64 21.16 4.04
N TRP A 128 -4.24 20.64 2.87
CA TRP A 128 -2.83 20.42 2.58
C TRP A 128 -2.02 21.72 2.60
N ARG A 129 -2.49 22.77 1.93
CA ARG A 129 -1.82 24.07 1.90
C ARG A 129 -1.66 24.66 3.31
N ASP A 130 -2.69 24.59 4.13
CA ASP A 130 -2.69 25.19 5.47
C ASP A 130 -1.84 24.41 6.47
N GLU A 131 -1.74 23.08 6.30
CA GLU A 131 -1.21 22.17 7.32
C GLU A 131 0.03 21.37 6.88
N ASN A 132 0.56 21.55 5.66
CA ASN A 132 1.70 20.75 5.16
C ASN A 132 3.00 20.93 5.98
N ASN A 133 3.16 22.06 6.67
CA ASN A 133 4.24 22.27 7.62
C ASN A 133 4.13 21.38 8.88
N ASN A 134 2.96 20.77 9.10
CA ASN A 134 2.69 19.78 10.13
C ASN A 134 2.03 18.54 9.49
N LEU A 135 2.86 17.69 8.91
CA LEU A 135 2.43 16.47 8.23
C LEU A 135 1.46 15.62 9.09
N LEU A 136 1.73 15.47 10.39
CA LEU A 136 0.90 14.66 11.29
C LEU A 136 -0.53 15.22 11.41
N LYS A 137 -0.67 16.54 11.47
CA LYS A 137 -1.98 17.20 11.46
C LYS A 137 -2.66 17.07 10.10
N ALA A 138 -1.91 17.26 9.01
CA ALA A 138 -2.43 17.12 7.66
C ALA A 138 -3.00 15.72 7.42
N ILE A 139 -2.23 14.65 7.67
CA ILE A 139 -2.69 13.28 7.44
C ILE A 139 -3.88 12.91 8.34
N ARG A 140 -3.92 13.42 9.59
CA ARG A 140 -5.05 13.17 10.50
C ARG A 140 -6.34 13.74 9.94
N LEU A 141 -6.32 14.97 9.42
CA LEU A 141 -7.49 15.63 8.83
C LEU A 141 -7.88 14.99 7.49
N LEU A 142 -6.91 14.77 6.61
CA LEU A 142 -7.12 14.19 5.28
C LEU A 142 -7.60 12.73 5.33
N SER A 143 -7.26 11.99 6.38
CA SER A 143 -7.75 10.62 6.58
C SER A 143 -9.23 10.54 6.99
N CYS A 144 -9.84 11.66 7.39
CA CYS A 144 -11.22 11.73 7.87
C CYS A 144 -12.07 12.69 7.04
N ILE A 145 -11.59 13.08 5.86
CA ILE A 145 -12.27 14.03 5.00
C ILE A 145 -13.59 13.44 4.49
N PRO A 146 -14.69 14.20 4.41
CA PRO A 146 -15.90 13.77 3.73
C PRO A 146 -15.64 13.50 2.24
N GLU A 147 -16.31 12.50 1.68
CA GLU A 147 -16.15 12.09 0.27
C GLU A 147 -16.36 13.26 -0.69
N GLU A 148 -17.39 14.09 -0.46
CA GLU A 148 -17.76 15.22 -1.30
C GLU A 148 -16.71 16.36 -1.33
N LYS A 149 -15.70 16.31 -0.45
CA LYS A 149 -14.60 17.29 -0.38
C LYS A 149 -13.29 16.76 -0.97
N VAL A 150 -13.32 15.54 -1.50
CA VAL A 150 -12.16 14.90 -2.12
C VAL A 150 -12.11 15.26 -3.60
N ASP A 151 -11.09 16.03 -3.97
CA ASP A 151 -10.64 16.11 -5.36
C ASP A 151 -9.56 15.03 -5.55
N ILE A 152 -9.85 14.01 -6.37
CA ILE A 152 -8.99 12.84 -6.49
C ILE A 152 -7.61 13.15 -7.08
N VAL A 153 -7.52 14.16 -7.96
CA VAL A 153 -6.25 14.56 -8.60
C VAL A 153 -5.37 15.26 -7.56
N GLN A 154 -5.95 16.15 -6.77
CA GLN A 154 -5.24 16.80 -5.67
C GLN A 154 -4.82 15.80 -4.59
N TYR A 155 -5.71 14.85 -4.26
CA TYR A 155 -5.44 13.81 -3.26
C TYR A 155 -4.26 12.92 -3.68
N GLN A 156 -4.21 12.55 -4.97
CA GLN A 156 -3.08 11.83 -5.58
C GLN A 156 -1.78 12.62 -5.43
N ASN A 157 -1.77 13.89 -5.86
CA ASN A 157 -0.58 14.75 -5.80
C ASN A 157 -0.04 14.91 -4.36
N ILE A 158 -0.93 14.95 -3.37
CA ILE A 158 -0.55 15.00 -1.95
C ILE A 158 0.16 13.72 -1.53
N LEU A 159 -0.43 12.55 -1.81
CA LEU A 159 0.17 11.25 -1.48
C LEU A 159 1.53 11.08 -2.16
N GLU A 160 1.63 11.38 -3.45
CA GLU A 160 2.90 11.34 -4.19
C GLU A 160 3.95 12.30 -3.59
N THR A 161 3.53 13.47 -3.12
CA THR A 161 4.43 14.42 -2.43
C THR A 161 4.95 13.85 -1.12
N ILE A 162 4.08 13.26 -0.30
CA ILE A 162 4.48 12.61 0.97
C ILE A 162 5.52 11.52 0.72
N PHE A 163 5.31 10.65 -0.26
CA PHE A 163 6.27 9.58 -0.60
C PHE A 163 7.55 10.10 -1.28
N ARG A 164 7.48 11.20 -2.03
CA ARG A 164 8.67 11.84 -2.61
C ARG A 164 9.57 12.45 -1.55
N GLU A 165 8.98 13.05 -0.51
CA GLU A 165 9.72 13.61 0.62
C GLU A 165 10.30 12.52 1.52
N ASN A 166 9.57 11.41 1.71
CA ASN A 166 10.06 10.25 2.45
C ASN A 166 9.47 8.95 1.89
N ILE A 167 10.29 8.21 1.13
CA ILE A 167 9.91 6.93 0.54
C ILE A 167 9.55 5.85 1.58
N ASN A 168 10.10 5.97 2.79
CA ASN A 168 9.90 5.07 3.92
C ASN A 168 8.95 5.69 4.97
N ILE A 169 8.06 6.60 4.57
CA ILE A 169 7.17 7.31 5.50
C ILE A 169 6.34 6.36 6.36
N LEU A 170 5.87 5.23 5.81
CA LEU A 170 5.02 4.27 6.52
C LEU A 170 5.72 3.62 7.72
N SER A 171 6.99 3.23 7.58
CA SER A 171 7.77 2.67 8.70
C SER A 171 8.23 3.75 9.69
N SER A 172 8.48 4.96 9.20
CA SER A 172 8.97 6.06 10.05
C SER A 172 7.91 6.66 10.99
N LEU A 173 6.62 6.50 10.68
CA LEU A 173 5.52 7.00 11.51
C LEU A 173 5.22 6.09 12.70
N ASP A 174 4.77 6.68 13.80
CA ASP A 174 4.17 5.93 14.90
C ASP A 174 2.82 5.30 14.48
N SER A 175 2.35 4.34 15.28
CA SER A 175 1.16 3.54 14.93
C SER A 175 -0.09 4.38 14.60
N PRO A 176 -0.45 5.42 15.37
CA PRO A 176 -1.62 6.26 15.05
C PRO A 176 -1.47 7.01 13.73
N ASN A 177 -0.31 7.62 13.46
CA ASN A 177 -0.11 8.40 12.24
C ASN A 177 0.03 7.50 11.00
N ARG A 178 0.71 6.35 11.13
CA ARG A 178 0.71 5.32 10.08
C ARG A 178 -0.71 4.86 9.77
N SER A 179 -1.56 4.65 10.77
CA SER A 179 -2.97 4.27 10.55
C SER A 179 -3.76 5.36 9.79
N ASN A 180 -3.47 6.64 10.03
CA ASN A 180 -4.09 7.74 9.30
C ASN A 180 -3.62 7.79 7.83
N LEU A 181 -2.33 7.65 7.59
CA LEU A 181 -1.78 7.61 6.23
C LEU A 181 -2.27 6.39 5.45
N ASN A 182 -2.31 5.20 6.08
CA ASN A 182 -2.91 4.00 5.49
C ASN A 182 -4.37 4.23 5.08
N ARG A 183 -5.14 4.95 5.89
CA ARG A 183 -6.53 5.30 5.55
C ARG A 183 -6.60 6.29 4.39
N MET A 184 -5.70 7.27 4.31
CA MET A 184 -5.61 8.13 3.12
C MET A 184 -5.37 7.31 1.85
N ILE A 185 -4.45 6.35 1.88
CA ILE A 185 -4.18 5.48 0.74
C ILE A 185 -5.42 4.63 0.39
N ARG A 186 -6.16 4.12 1.39
CA ARG A 186 -7.44 3.41 1.16
C ARG A 186 -8.50 4.30 0.50
N ILE A 187 -8.63 5.56 0.93
CA ILE A 187 -9.53 6.55 0.32
C ILE A 187 -9.17 6.73 -1.15
N TYR A 188 -7.89 6.99 -1.44
CA TYR A 188 -7.39 7.15 -2.80
C TYR A 188 -7.65 5.93 -3.66
N ASP A 189 -7.29 4.74 -3.17
CA ASP A 189 -7.48 3.46 -3.86
C ASP A 189 -8.94 3.23 -4.26
N PHE A 190 -9.86 3.42 -3.31
CA PHE A 190 -11.30 3.27 -3.53
C PHE A 190 -11.84 4.27 -4.54
N LEU A 191 -11.55 5.57 -4.37
CA LEU A 191 -12.10 6.61 -5.25
C LEU A 191 -11.50 6.57 -6.66
N LYS A 192 -10.23 6.17 -6.79
CA LYS A 192 -9.54 6.12 -8.09
C LYS A 192 -9.86 4.86 -8.89
N TYR A 193 -9.92 3.71 -8.21
CA TYR A 193 -9.97 2.40 -8.87
C TYR A 193 -11.23 1.58 -8.52
N GLY A 194 -11.85 1.82 -7.36
CA GLY A 194 -12.96 1.02 -6.84
C GLY A 194 -14.35 1.48 -7.27
N GLN A 195 -14.52 2.76 -7.60
CA GLN A 195 -15.74 3.21 -8.25
C GLN A 195 -15.79 2.58 -9.65
N LYS A 196 -16.75 1.67 -9.86
CA LYS A 196 -17.10 1.20 -11.20
C LYS A 196 -17.26 2.44 -12.06
N LYS A 197 -16.36 2.65 -13.01
CA LYS A 197 -16.68 3.49 -14.17
C LYS A 197 -17.84 2.78 -14.83
N THR A 198 -19.05 3.24 -14.54
CA THR A 198 -20.22 2.83 -15.31
C THR A 198 -19.82 3.00 -16.78
N PRO A 199 -19.92 1.95 -17.63
CA PRO A 199 -19.77 2.10 -19.06
C PRO A 199 -20.66 3.21 -19.61
#